data_AF-A0A6J4JQ68-F1
#
_entry.id   AF-A0A6J4JQ68-F1
#
_cell.length_a   1.000
_cell.length_b   1.000
_cell.length_c   1.000
_cell.angle_alpha   90.00
_cell.angle_beta   90.00
_cell.angle_gamma   90.00
#
_symmetry.space_group_name_H-M   'P 1'
#
loop_
_entity.id
_entity.type
_entity.pdbx_description
1 polymer ?
#
loop_
_entity_poly.entity_id
_entity_poly.type
_entity_poly.pdbx_seq_one_letter_code
_entity_poly.pdbx_strand_id
1 'polypeptide(L)'
;MFRLRRVWLALGVALGLMALLPLPSAHALNGTYVAQPFRAFYRNHEGMRLLGAPRSGLRTVGGYASQYFEKGRLEDHRAEVKDPVWALMYGRLTVELMERAPGAGANSSSLTYADLRLASQERVPAPQGFTGGTMAVADGRFVPYDSRLRVAAGYVVPDYFWGYINRADLFPGGWLHDVGLPLTRVLQAETMKQGVHRTIMLQAFERTILTYDPQNPAGWQVERGNIGTDALRAEGGLQPPAANAKRIEIDLSEQWLRAYAGDEVVYDAPVSTGRDGFNTPRGTFKIYSKYPIKTMRGSLGGESWEVPDVPHAMFFNGAVALHGAYWHNQFGTGAR
;
A
#
# COMPACT_ATOMS: atom_id res chain seq x y z
N MET A 1 -61.43 -44.68 54.64
CA MET A 1 -60.97 -43.72 55.66
C MET A 1 -59.65 -43.13 55.15
N PHE A 2 -59.52 -41.80 55.16
CA PHE A 2 -58.34 -41.01 54.73
C PHE A 2 -57.99 -41.05 53.22
N ARG A 3 -57.54 -39.98 52.56
CA ARG A 3 -57.68 -38.51 52.63
C ARG A 3 -56.95 -38.04 51.35
N LEU A 4 -57.63 -37.37 50.41
CA LEU A 4 -56.92 -36.73 49.28
C LEU A 4 -55.92 -35.69 49.81
N ARG A 5 -54.67 -35.76 49.36
CA ARG A 5 -53.75 -34.62 49.36
C ARG A 5 -53.22 -34.42 47.94
N ARG A 6 -53.72 -33.37 47.29
CA ARG A 6 -53.14 -32.77 46.10
C ARG A 6 -51.77 -32.20 46.49
N VAL A 7 -50.69 -32.74 45.92
CA VAL A 7 -49.38 -32.09 45.93
C VAL A 7 -49.22 -31.40 44.59
N TRP A 8 -49.17 -30.07 44.65
CA TRP A 8 -48.77 -29.22 43.52
C TRP A 8 -47.28 -29.40 43.31
N LEU A 9 -46.87 -30.08 42.22
CA LEU A 9 -45.50 -29.94 41.72
C LEU A 9 -45.45 -28.64 40.90
N ALA A 10 -44.84 -27.61 41.48
CA ALA A 10 -44.46 -26.42 40.75
C ALA A 10 -43.44 -26.82 39.66
N LEU A 11 -43.81 -26.65 38.39
CA LEU A 11 -42.85 -26.58 37.30
C LEU A 11 -42.01 -25.31 37.51
N GLY A 12 -40.86 -25.47 38.15
CA GLY A 12 -39.79 -24.49 38.11
C GLY A 12 -39.19 -24.48 36.71
N VAL A 13 -39.69 -23.59 35.85
CA VAL A 13 -39.00 -23.21 34.61
C VAL A 13 -37.68 -22.55 35.04
N ALA A 14 -36.58 -23.30 34.95
CA ALA A 14 -35.25 -22.71 34.98
C ALA A 14 -35.08 -21.91 33.68
N LEU A 15 -35.55 -20.65 33.71
CA LEU A 15 -35.12 -19.60 32.80
C LEU A 15 -33.63 -19.40 33.02
N GLY A 16 -32.82 -20.21 32.34
CA GLY A 16 -31.42 -19.89 32.12
C GLY A 16 -31.39 -18.58 31.35
N LEU A 17 -31.13 -17.48 32.06
CA LEU A 17 -30.60 -16.27 31.44
C LEU A 17 -29.31 -16.68 30.75
N MET A 18 -29.40 -17.03 29.46
CA MET A 18 -28.29 -16.79 28.56
C MET A 18 -28.12 -15.27 28.58
N ALA A 19 -27.18 -14.81 29.40
CA ALA A 19 -26.53 -13.55 29.15
C ALA A 19 -25.97 -13.67 27.73
N LEU A 20 -26.70 -13.11 26.77
CA LEU A 20 -26.15 -12.67 25.50
C LEU A 20 -25.10 -11.63 25.88
N LEU A 21 -23.91 -12.12 26.25
CA LEU A 21 -22.71 -11.32 26.16
C LEU A 21 -22.71 -10.84 24.72
N PRO A 22 -22.73 -9.53 24.44
CA PRO A 22 -22.52 -9.06 23.10
C PRO A 22 -21.19 -9.68 22.67
N LEU A 23 -21.24 -10.60 21.71
CA LEU A 23 -20.05 -10.97 20.97
C LEU A 23 -19.42 -9.64 20.57
N PRO A 24 -18.14 -9.39 20.91
CA PRO A 24 -17.49 -8.17 20.45
C PRO A 24 -17.73 -8.14 18.96
N SER A 25 -18.50 -7.16 18.49
CA SER A 25 -18.72 -6.95 17.08
C SER A 25 -17.33 -6.97 16.48
N ALA A 26 -17.09 -7.85 15.51
CA ALA A 26 -15.87 -7.90 14.75
C ALA A 26 -15.75 -6.58 13.97
N HIS A 27 -15.42 -5.51 14.69
CA HIS A 27 -14.68 -4.40 14.15
C HIS A 27 -13.36 -5.05 13.78
N ALA A 28 -13.32 -5.52 12.54
CA ALA A 28 -12.14 -6.00 11.87
C ALA A 28 -11.01 -5.07 12.28
N LEU A 29 -9.95 -5.65 12.86
CA LEU A 29 -8.79 -4.88 13.28
C LEU A 29 -8.41 -3.95 12.12
N ASN A 30 -8.68 -2.65 12.32
CA ASN A 30 -8.61 -1.62 11.29
C ASN A 30 -7.25 -1.75 10.60
N GLY A 31 -7.22 -1.70 9.27
CA GLY A 31 -6.05 -2.00 8.42
C GLY A 31 -4.80 -1.17 8.71
N THR A 32 -4.17 -1.41 9.86
CA THR A 32 -3.15 -0.58 10.51
C THR A 32 -1.84 -1.35 10.68
N TYR A 33 -1.85 -2.66 10.42
CA TYR A 33 -0.68 -3.53 10.50
C TYR A 33 -0.64 -4.50 9.32
N VAL A 34 0.56 -4.93 8.95
CA VAL A 34 0.76 -6.01 7.98
C VAL A 34 0.35 -7.34 8.62
N ALA A 35 -0.61 -8.05 8.02
CA ALA A 35 -1.12 -9.31 8.55
C ALA A 35 -0.03 -10.40 8.53
N GLN A 36 -0.10 -11.35 9.49
CA GLN A 36 0.94 -12.34 9.74
C GLN A 36 1.47 -13.05 8.47
N PRO A 37 0.62 -13.49 7.52
CA PRO A 37 1.09 -14.13 6.28
C PRO A 37 2.03 -13.27 5.43
N PHE A 38 1.92 -11.94 5.53
CA PHE A 38 2.62 -10.98 4.68
C PHE A 38 3.76 -10.24 5.39
N ARG A 39 3.85 -10.33 6.73
CA ARG A 39 4.83 -9.57 7.54
C ARG A 39 6.27 -9.79 7.10
N ALA A 40 6.65 -11.05 6.88
CA ALA A 40 8.02 -11.39 6.50
C ALA A 40 8.37 -10.81 5.13
N PHE A 41 7.47 -10.96 4.15
CA PHE A 41 7.64 -10.39 2.82
C PHE A 41 7.78 -8.87 2.89
N TYR A 42 6.85 -8.20 3.56
CA TYR A 42 6.81 -6.75 3.66
C TYR A 42 8.07 -6.17 4.31
N ARG A 43 8.57 -6.80 5.38
CA ARG A 43 9.78 -6.35 6.07
C ARG A 43 11.04 -6.59 5.24
N ASN A 44 11.12 -7.71 4.52
CA ASN A 44 12.34 -8.14 3.86
C ASN A 44 12.53 -7.56 2.44
N HIS A 45 11.48 -6.97 1.83
CA HIS A 45 11.50 -6.52 0.44
C HIS A 45 11.04 -5.08 0.26
N GLU A 46 11.52 -4.14 1.09
CA GLU A 46 11.14 -2.72 1.00
C GLU A 46 9.60 -2.50 0.91
N GLY A 47 8.81 -3.22 1.71
CA GLY A 47 7.34 -3.27 1.57
C GLY A 47 6.66 -1.89 1.54
N MET A 48 7.14 -0.93 2.32
CA MET A 48 6.66 0.46 2.26
C MET A 48 6.87 1.11 0.88
N ARG A 49 8.01 0.85 0.24
CA ARG A 49 8.30 1.38 -1.09
C ARG A 49 7.43 0.70 -2.14
N LEU A 50 7.33 -0.63 -2.08
CA LEU A 50 6.62 -1.45 -3.06
C LEU A 50 5.11 -1.36 -2.97
N LEU A 51 4.57 -1.52 -1.76
CA LEU A 51 3.15 -1.66 -1.48
C LEU A 51 2.56 -0.43 -0.80
N GLY A 52 3.38 0.34 -0.07
CA GLY A 52 2.90 1.40 0.81
C GLY A 52 2.09 0.84 1.98
N ALA A 53 1.44 1.76 2.71
CA ALA A 53 0.63 1.48 3.88
C ALA A 53 -0.31 0.27 3.70
N PRO A 54 -0.49 -0.61 4.71
CA PRO A 54 -1.68 -1.47 4.73
C PRO A 54 -2.94 -0.59 4.72
N ARG A 55 -3.94 -0.98 3.94
CA ARG A 55 -5.23 -0.29 3.81
C ARG A 55 -6.40 -1.13 4.33
N SER A 56 -6.16 -2.42 4.61
CA SER A 56 -7.16 -3.31 5.21
C SER A 56 -6.52 -4.30 6.18
N GLY A 57 -7.33 -4.90 7.05
CA GLY A 57 -6.95 -6.13 7.75
C GLY A 57 -6.92 -7.33 6.81
N LEU A 58 -6.76 -8.54 7.35
CA LEU A 58 -6.84 -9.74 6.53
C LEU A 58 -8.26 -9.92 5.98
N ARG A 59 -8.36 -10.21 4.69
CA ARG A 59 -9.59 -10.48 3.94
C ARG A 59 -9.46 -11.80 3.20
N THR A 60 -10.57 -12.31 2.69
CA THR A 60 -10.57 -13.43 1.74
C THR A 60 -11.04 -12.90 0.39
N VAL A 61 -10.19 -13.02 -0.64
CA VAL A 61 -10.52 -12.61 -2.01
C VAL A 61 -10.21 -13.76 -2.94
N GLY A 62 -11.20 -14.19 -3.74
CA GLY A 62 -11.02 -15.31 -4.67
C GLY A 62 -10.62 -16.64 -4.01
N GLY A 63 -10.89 -16.81 -2.70
CA GLY A 63 -10.46 -17.98 -1.92
C GLY A 63 -9.14 -17.81 -1.18
N TYR A 64 -8.37 -16.75 -1.47
CA TYR A 64 -7.05 -16.52 -0.88
C TYR A 64 -7.11 -15.54 0.29
N ALA A 65 -6.36 -15.84 1.35
CA ALA A 65 -6.08 -14.86 2.38
C ALA A 65 -5.34 -13.67 1.74
N SER A 66 -5.85 -12.47 1.91
CA SER A 66 -5.48 -11.29 1.14
C SER A 66 -5.41 -10.05 2.03
N GLN A 67 -4.50 -9.12 1.71
CA GLN A 67 -4.46 -7.82 2.36
C GLN A 67 -4.22 -6.72 1.33
N TYR A 68 -4.99 -5.63 1.43
CA TYR A 68 -4.85 -4.46 0.57
C TYR A 68 -3.83 -3.51 1.21
N PHE A 69 -3.02 -2.93 0.35
CA PHE A 69 -2.05 -1.89 0.65
C PHE A 69 -2.33 -0.70 -0.27
N GLU A 70 -1.59 0.40 -0.10
CA GLU A 70 -1.78 1.60 -0.92
C GLU A 70 -1.65 1.31 -2.42
N LYS A 71 -0.60 0.58 -2.81
CA LYS A 71 -0.16 0.36 -4.20
C LYS A 71 -0.50 -1.02 -4.76
N GLY A 72 -1.15 -1.88 -3.97
CA GLY A 72 -1.48 -3.25 -4.41
C GLY A 72 -2.24 -4.07 -3.38
N ARG A 73 -2.44 -5.35 -3.70
CA ARG A 73 -2.98 -6.38 -2.80
C ARG A 73 -2.01 -7.55 -2.79
N LEU A 74 -1.64 -8.06 -1.62
CA LEU A 74 -0.94 -9.34 -1.50
C LEU A 74 -1.95 -10.46 -1.22
N GLU A 75 -1.67 -11.63 -1.78
CA GLU A 75 -2.47 -12.84 -1.68
C GLU A 75 -1.58 -14.02 -1.29
N ASP A 76 -2.09 -14.87 -0.40
CA ASP A 76 -1.40 -16.07 0.07
C ASP A 76 -1.88 -17.31 -0.70
N HIS A 77 -1.03 -17.81 -1.58
CA HIS A 77 -1.27 -18.92 -2.50
C HIS A 77 -0.67 -20.24 -2.01
N ARG A 78 -0.08 -20.28 -0.80
CA ARG A 78 0.62 -21.47 -0.26
C ARG A 78 -0.25 -22.72 -0.11
N ALA A 79 -1.57 -22.55 -0.07
CA ALA A 79 -2.51 -23.67 -0.05
C ALA A 79 -2.46 -24.47 -1.38
N GLU A 80 -2.21 -23.78 -2.50
CA GLU A 80 -2.30 -24.35 -3.85
C GLU A 80 -0.92 -24.53 -4.50
N VAL A 81 0.03 -23.65 -4.16
CA VAL A 81 1.35 -23.65 -4.77
C VAL A 81 2.43 -24.03 -3.76
N LYS A 82 3.31 -24.97 -4.16
CA LYS A 82 4.45 -25.43 -3.34
C LYS A 82 5.75 -24.68 -3.63
N ASP A 83 5.86 -24.05 -4.79
CA ASP A 83 7.00 -23.21 -5.11
C ASP A 83 6.96 -21.94 -4.24
N PRO A 84 7.99 -21.69 -3.40
CA PRO A 84 8.03 -20.54 -2.52
C PRO A 84 8.03 -19.19 -3.26
N VAL A 85 8.45 -19.14 -4.53
CA VAL A 85 8.39 -17.91 -5.34
C VAL A 85 6.93 -17.48 -5.55
N TRP A 86 6.04 -18.44 -5.76
CA TRP A 86 4.62 -18.23 -6.06
C TRP A 86 3.72 -18.31 -4.81
N ALA A 87 4.32 -18.51 -3.63
CA ALA A 87 3.60 -18.59 -2.36
C ALA A 87 2.85 -17.30 -2.03
N LEU A 88 3.42 -16.15 -2.39
CA LEU A 88 2.81 -14.84 -2.22
C LEU A 88 2.76 -14.13 -3.56
N MET A 89 1.58 -13.70 -3.96
CA MET A 89 1.38 -13.04 -5.25
C MET A 89 0.71 -11.69 -5.07
N TYR A 90 1.04 -10.74 -5.95
CA TYR A 90 0.24 -9.54 -6.09
C TYR A 90 -1.06 -9.86 -6.82
N GLY A 91 -2.18 -9.38 -6.29
CA GLY A 91 -3.48 -9.45 -6.95
C GLY A 91 -3.45 -8.70 -8.29
N ARG A 92 -4.26 -9.18 -9.26
CA ARG A 92 -4.34 -8.61 -10.61
C ARG A 92 -5.24 -7.38 -10.67
N LEU A 93 -5.01 -6.44 -9.75
CA LEU A 93 -5.92 -5.34 -9.46
C LEU A 93 -6.21 -4.45 -10.65
N THR A 94 -5.25 -4.23 -11.56
CA THR A 94 -5.49 -3.42 -12.76
C THR A 94 -6.56 -4.06 -13.64
N VAL A 95 -6.49 -5.37 -13.84
CA VAL A 95 -7.49 -6.14 -14.62
C VAL A 95 -8.84 -6.08 -13.93
N GLU A 96 -8.87 -6.34 -12.61
CA GLU A 96 -10.09 -6.31 -11.82
C GLU A 96 -10.79 -4.94 -11.88
N LEU A 97 -10.02 -3.85 -11.80
CA LEU A 97 -10.53 -2.48 -11.82
C LEU A 97 -11.04 -2.07 -13.22
N MET A 98 -10.36 -2.48 -14.30
CA MET A 98 -10.86 -2.33 -15.69
C MET A 98 -12.22 -2.99 -15.92
N GLU A 99 -12.50 -4.09 -15.20
CA GLU A 99 -13.74 -4.83 -15.32
C GLU A 99 -14.84 -4.29 -14.39
N ARG A 100 -14.51 -4.06 -13.11
CA ARG A 100 -15.49 -3.84 -12.05
C ARG A 100 -15.70 -2.36 -11.70
N ALA A 101 -14.72 -1.51 -11.98
CA ALA A 101 -14.76 -0.09 -11.65
C ALA A 101 -14.28 0.80 -12.81
N PRO A 102 -14.83 0.63 -14.03
CA PRO A 102 -14.34 1.35 -15.21
C PRO A 102 -14.41 2.88 -15.07
N GLY A 103 -15.38 3.41 -14.31
CA GLY A 103 -15.52 4.85 -14.06
C GLY A 103 -14.61 5.41 -12.96
N ALA A 104 -13.86 4.57 -12.23
CA ALA A 104 -12.94 5.05 -11.21
C ALA A 104 -11.69 5.67 -11.85
N GLY A 105 -11.21 6.77 -11.26
CA GLY A 105 -9.93 7.37 -11.65
C GLY A 105 -8.77 6.41 -11.36
N ALA A 106 -7.91 6.19 -12.35
CA ALA A 106 -6.75 5.34 -12.25
C ALA A 106 -5.60 6.12 -11.60
N ASN A 107 -5.17 5.68 -10.42
CA ASN A 107 -4.04 6.26 -9.69
C ASN A 107 -4.17 7.78 -9.45
N SER A 108 -5.38 8.27 -9.15
CA SER A 108 -5.64 9.72 -8.97
C SER A 108 -5.12 10.59 -10.12
N SER A 109 -5.19 10.08 -11.35
CA SER A 109 -4.86 10.80 -12.58
C SER A 109 -6.11 11.24 -13.34
N SER A 110 -5.92 11.94 -14.46
CA SER A 110 -6.98 12.29 -15.40
C SER A 110 -7.54 11.09 -16.17
N LEU A 111 -6.92 9.92 -16.08
CA LEU A 111 -7.38 8.69 -16.73
C LEU A 111 -8.27 7.87 -15.80
N THR A 112 -9.20 7.13 -16.39
CA THR A 112 -10.04 6.14 -15.73
C THR A 112 -9.61 4.72 -16.10
N TYR A 113 -10.09 3.73 -15.34
CA TYR A 113 -9.87 2.32 -15.72
C TYR A 113 -10.56 1.93 -17.04
N ALA A 114 -11.61 2.65 -17.46
CA ALA A 114 -12.21 2.52 -18.79
C ALA A 114 -11.22 2.96 -19.89
N ASP A 115 -10.50 4.07 -19.69
CA ASP A 115 -9.51 4.55 -20.66
C ASP A 115 -8.37 3.53 -20.81
N LEU A 116 -7.92 2.94 -19.70
CA LEU A 116 -6.92 1.87 -19.74
C LEU A 116 -7.46 0.65 -20.50
N ARG A 117 -8.73 0.28 -20.31
CA ARG A 117 -9.38 -0.84 -21.01
C ARG A 117 -9.52 -0.61 -22.51
N LEU A 118 -9.72 0.63 -22.94
CA LEU A 118 -9.70 1.00 -24.36
C LEU A 118 -8.28 0.86 -24.92
N ALA A 119 -7.29 1.43 -24.23
CA ALA A 119 -5.88 1.32 -24.62
C ALA A 119 -5.37 -0.13 -24.64
N SER A 120 -5.99 -1.04 -23.88
CA SER A 120 -5.63 -2.47 -23.87
C SER A 120 -6.04 -3.24 -25.13
N GLN A 121 -6.75 -2.59 -26.05
CA GLN A 121 -7.06 -3.15 -27.38
C GLN A 121 -6.01 -2.76 -28.42
N GLU A 122 -5.13 -1.80 -28.11
CA GLU A 122 -4.16 -1.22 -29.06
C GLU A 122 -2.83 -2.02 -29.10
N ARG A 123 -2.92 -3.34 -29.21
CA ARG A 123 -1.74 -4.24 -29.26
C ARG A 123 -0.99 -4.08 -30.58
N VAL A 124 0.34 -4.07 -30.52
CA VAL A 124 1.21 -3.97 -31.71
C VAL A 124 1.76 -5.34 -32.12
N PRO A 125 1.83 -5.66 -33.42
CA PRO A 125 2.46 -6.89 -33.90
C PRO A 125 3.93 -6.99 -33.49
N ALA A 126 4.48 -8.21 -33.55
CA ALA A 126 5.89 -8.42 -33.30
C ALA A 126 6.76 -7.65 -34.32
N PRO A 127 7.81 -6.92 -33.86
CA PRO A 127 8.76 -6.26 -34.75
C PRO A 127 9.45 -7.23 -35.70
N GLN A 128 9.93 -6.72 -36.82
CA GLN A 128 10.76 -7.49 -37.75
C GLN A 128 12.00 -8.05 -37.03
N GLY A 129 12.30 -9.33 -37.25
CA GLY A 129 13.45 -10.00 -36.63
C GLY A 129 13.17 -10.54 -35.22
N PHE A 130 11.92 -10.55 -34.75
CA PHE A 130 11.56 -11.20 -33.50
C PHE A 130 11.81 -12.71 -33.53
N THR A 131 12.62 -13.21 -32.59
CA THR A 131 13.01 -14.63 -32.50
C THR A 131 12.47 -15.36 -31.27
N GLY A 132 11.73 -14.69 -30.38
CA GLY A 132 11.21 -15.24 -29.13
C GLY A 132 11.53 -14.39 -27.90
N GLY A 133 10.95 -14.74 -26.75
CA GLY A 133 11.21 -14.04 -25.50
C GLY A 133 10.66 -12.61 -25.49
N THR A 134 11.42 -11.69 -24.90
CA THR A 134 11.22 -10.24 -25.08
C THR A 134 12.32 -9.69 -25.98
N MET A 135 12.02 -8.67 -26.78
CA MET A 135 12.95 -8.14 -27.78
C MET A 135 13.26 -6.67 -27.53
N ALA A 136 14.54 -6.30 -27.50
CA ALA A 136 14.93 -4.89 -27.41
C ALA A 136 14.51 -4.13 -28.67
N VAL A 137 14.00 -2.92 -28.50
CA VAL A 137 13.62 -1.98 -29.55
C VAL A 137 14.20 -0.60 -29.21
N ALA A 138 14.09 0.37 -30.12
CA ALA A 138 14.80 1.66 -30.02
C ALA A 138 14.62 2.40 -28.67
N ASP A 139 13.44 2.31 -28.06
CA ASP A 139 13.10 3.04 -26.82
C ASP A 139 12.54 2.13 -25.73
N GLY A 140 12.86 0.83 -25.76
CA GLY A 140 12.36 -0.09 -24.75
C GLY A 140 12.44 -1.57 -25.10
N ARG A 141 11.51 -2.32 -24.49
CA ARG A 141 11.39 -3.76 -24.63
C ARG A 141 10.01 -4.14 -25.16
N PHE A 142 9.97 -4.84 -26.29
CA PHE A 142 8.74 -5.46 -26.78
C PHE A 142 8.42 -6.75 -26.01
N VAL A 143 7.19 -6.84 -25.50
CA VAL A 143 6.67 -7.97 -24.74
C VAL A 143 5.50 -8.61 -25.52
N PRO A 144 5.69 -9.79 -26.12
CA PRO A 144 4.81 -10.36 -27.15
C PRO A 144 3.80 -11.39 -26.60
N TYR A 145 3.21 -11.16 -25.42
CA TYR A 145 2.42 -12.22 -24.77
C TYR A 145 0.95 -11.87 -24.61
N ASP A 146 0.09 -12.86 -24.87
CA ASP A 146 -1.29 -12.86 -24.40
C ASP A 146 -1.37 -13.32 -22.93
N SER A 147 -2.57 -13.29 -22.34
CA SER A 147 -2.80 -13.68 -20.94
C SER A 147 -2.53 -15.17 -20.64
N ARG A 148 -2.30 -15.99 -21.68
CA ARG A 148 -1.91 -17.40 -21.56
C ARG A 148 -0.41 -17.61 -21.84
N LEU A 149 0.37 -16.53 -21.88
CA LEU A 149 1.80 -16.52 -22.21
C LEU A 149 2.13 -17.09 -23.58
N ARG A 150 1.18 -17.03 -24.52
CA ARG A 150 1.44 -17.40 -25.92
C ARG A 150 1.92 -16.18 -26.68
N VAL A 151 2.80 -16.42 -27.65
CA VAL A 151 3.28 -15.36 -28.54
C VAL A 151 2.10 -14.73 -29.30
N ALA A 152 1.98 -13.41 -29.21
CA ALA A 152 0.90 -12.62 -29.78
C ALA A 152 1.35 -11.16 -29.99
N ALA A 153 0.48 -10.34 -30.60
CA ALA A 153 0.62 -8.89 -30.56
C ALA A 153 0.68 -8.42 -29.09
N GLY A 154 1.53 -7.44 -28.81
CA GLY A 154 1.92 -7.07 -27.46
C GLY A 154 2.11 -5.57 -27.29
N TYR A 155 2.99 -5.19 -26.38
CA TYR A 155 3.30 -3.80 -26.08
C TYR A 155 4.80 -3.58 -25.94
N VAL A 156 5.24 -2.35 -26.22
CA VAL A 156 6.57 -1.88 -25.84
C VAL A 156 6.49 -1.31 -24.43
N VAL A 157 7.39 -1.78 -23.57
CA VAL A 157 7.65 -1.21 -22.25
C VAL A 157 8.87 -0.31 -22.37
N PRO A 158 8.75 1.01 -22.17
CA PRO A 158 9.89 1.91 -22.29
C PRO A 158 11.03 1.59 -21.34
N ASP A 159 12.26 1.96 -21.70
CA ASP A 159 13.45 1.60 -20.92
C ASP A 159 13.40 2.01 -19.45
N TYR A 160 12.83 3.18 -19.13
CA TYR A 160 12.69 3.62 -17.75
C TYR A 160 11.75 2.71 -16.92
N PHE A 161 10.69 2.17 -17.54
CA PHE A 161 9.84 1.18 -16.89
C PHE A 161 10.48 -0.21 -16.90
N TRP A 162 11.11 -0.60 -18.02
CA TRP A 162 11.77 -1.90 -18.14
C TRP A 162 12.91 -2.06 -17.12
N GLY A 163 13.75 -1.03 -16.96
CA GLY A 163 14.79 -0.99 -15.95
C GLY A 163 14.23 -1.04 -14.53
N TYR A 164 13.14 -0.33 -14.26
CA TYR A 164 12.48 -0.35 -12.96
C TYR A 164 11.93 -1.75 -12.60
N ILE A 165 11.19 -2.40 -13.50
CA ILE A 165 10.55 -3.71 -13.21
C ILE A 165 11.52 -4.89 -13.16
N ASN A 166 12.76 -4.70 -13.62
CA ASN A 166 13.82 -5.72 -13.55
C ASN A 166 14.79 -5.49 -12.38
N ARG A 167 14.50 -4.55 -11.48
CA ARG A 167 15.25 -4.36 -10.24
C ARG A 167 15.00 -5.51 -9.27
N ALA A 168 15.97 -6.40 -9.12
CA ALA A 168 15.85 -7.57 -8.24
C ALA A 168 15.66 -7.24 -6.75
N ASP A 169 16.09 -6.04 -6.33
CA ASP A 169 15.89 -5.53 -4.96
C ASP A 169 14.43 -5.11 -4.70
N LEU A 170 13.67 -4.78 -5.75
CA LEU A 170 12.24 -4.44 -5.67
C LEU A 170 11.32 -5.56 -6.14
N PHE A 171 11.73 -6.32 -7.14
CA PHE A 171 10.94 -7.32 -7.83
C PHE A 171 11.69 -8.66 -7.84
N PRO A 172 11.85 -9.30 -6.66
CA PRO A 172 12.64 -10.52 -6.51
C PRO A 172 12.02 -11.72 -7.25
N GLY A 173 10.71 -11.71 -7.54
CA GLY A 173 10.06 -12.71 -8.39
C GLY A 173 10.24 -12.43 -9.89
N GLY A 174 10.80 -11.28 -10.24
CA GLY A 174 10.97 -10.80 -11.61
C GLY A 174 9.71 -10.12 -12.16
N TRP A 175 9.88 -9.39 -13.26
CA TRP A 175 8.83 -8.54 -13.83
C TRP A 175 7.53 -9.29 -14.12
N LEU A 176 7.60 -10.53 -14.63
CA LEU A 176 6.41 -11.29 -14.98
C LEU A 176 5.61 -11.73 -13.74
N HIS A 177 6.30 -12.06 -12.65
CA HIS A 177 5.67 -12.47 -11.40
C HIS A 177 5.10 -11.26 -10.65
N ASP A 178 5.93 -10.25 -10.39
CA ASP A 178 5.58 -9.17 -9.45
C ASP A 178 4.79 -8.03 -10.09
N VAL A 179 4.97 -7.79 -11.39
CA VAL A 179 4.34 -6.70 -12.14
C VAL A 179 3.29 -7.25 -13.12
N GLY A 180 3.59 -8.38 -13.76
CA GLY A 180 2.74 -9.01 -14.76
C GLY A 180 2.93 -8.44 -16.17
N LEU A 181 2.14 -8.96 -17.11
CA LEU A 181 2.20 -8.52 -18.50
C LEU A 181 1.80 -7.05 -18.64
N PRO A 182 2.44 -6.27 -19.54
CA PRO A 182 1.92 -4.96 -19.91
C PRO A 182 0.55 -5.13 -20.57
N LEU A 183 -0.38 -4.27 -20.17
CA LEU A 183 -1.76 -4.28 -20.64
C LEU A 183 -2.04 -3.16 -21.64
N THR A 184 -1.24 -2.09 -21.66
CA THR A 184 -1.46 -0.93 -22.53
C THR A 184 -0.15 -0.47 -23.15
N ARG A 185 -0.25 0.36 -24.18
CA ARG A 185 0.84 1.29 -24.51
C ARG A 185 1.02 2.32 -23.38
N VAL A 186 2.05 3.16 -23.52
CA VAL A 186 2.19 4.33 -22.64
C VAL A 186 1.13 5.38 -22.98
N LEU A 187 0.53 5.92 -21.93
CA LEU A 187 -0.49 6.96 -21.95
C LEU A 187 0.06 8.18 -21.22
N GLN A 188 -0.28 9.36 -21.72
CA GLN A 188 -0.05 10.61 -21.00
C GLN A 188 -1.25 10.85 -20.07
N ALA A 189 -0.97 11.22 -18.83
CA ALA A 189 -1.99 11.53 -17.84
C ALA A 189 -1.62 12.79 -17.05
N GLU A 190 -2.62 13.51 -16.60
CA GLU A 190 -2.45 14.66 -15.71
C GLU A 190 -2.71 14.23 -14.26
N THR A 191 -1.93 14.76 -13.31
CA THR A 191 -2.13 14.53 -11.87
C THR A 191 -1.82 15.79 -11.07
N MET A 192 -2.22 15.80 -9.81
CA MET A 192 -1.90 16.86 -8.86
C MET A 192 -0.88 16.36 -7.84
N LYS A 193 0.34 16.91 -7.87
CA LYS A 193 1.39 16.59 -6.91
C LYS A 193 1.73 17.83 -6.10
N GLN A 194 1.48 17.77 -4.78
CA GLN A 194 1.71 18.90 -3.85
C GLN A 194 1.03 20.21 -4.29
N GLY A 195 -0.16 20.13 -4.91
CA GLY A 195 -0.90 21.29 -5.40
C GLY A 195 -0.46 21.80 -6.77
N VAL A 196 0.48 21.13 -7.44
CA VAL A 196 0.95 21.46 -8.79
C VAL A 196 0.42 20.45 -9.80
N HIS A 197 -0.13 20.93 -10.91
CA HIS A 197 -0.50 20.09 -12.05
C HIS A 197 0.76 19.53 -12.72
N ARG A 198 0.78 18.22 -12.93
CA ARG A 198 1.90 17.52 -13.58
C ARG A 198 1.39 16.57 -14.64
N THR A 199 2.03 16.64 -15.79
CA THR A 199 1.92 15.66 -16.85
C THR A 199 2.88 14.51 -16.58
N ILE A 200 2.34 13.29 -16.51
CA ILE A 200 3.09 12.05 -16.25
C ILE A 200 2.85 11.03 -17.36
N MET A 201 3.80 10.12 -17.54
CA MET A 201 3.61 8.94 -18.39
C MET A 201 3.08 7.78 -17.54
N LEU A 202 2.13 7.01 -18.05
CA LEU A 202 1.47 5.92 -17.35
C LEU A 202 1.45 4.67 -18.24
N GLN A 203 1.79 3.52 -17.69
CA GLN A 203 1.57 2.23 -18.35
C GLN A 203 0.93 1.24 -17.38
N ALA A 204 -0.13 0.59 -17.83
CA ALA A 204 -0.85 -0.42 -17.06
C ALA A 204 -0.22 -1.80 -17.25
N PHE A 205 -0.11 -2.56 -16.17
CA PHE A 205 0.32 -3.95 -16.12
C PHE A 205 -0.72 -4.77 -15.34
N GLU A 206 -0.68 -6.10 -15.42
CA GLU A 206 -1.69 -6.95 -14.77
C GLU A 206 -1.86 -6.68 -13.27
N ARG A 207 -0.77 -6.41 -12.55
CA ARG A 207 -0.75 -6.30 -11.08
C ARG A 207 -0.50 -4.88 -10.56
N THR A 208 -0.21 -3.94 -11.45
CA THR A 208 0.08 -2.56 -11.06
C THR A 208 -0.10 -1.59 -12.22
N ILE A 209 -0.07 -0.31 -11.91
CA ILE A 209 0.14 0.76 -12.88
C ILE A 209 1.51 1.35 -12.56
N LEU A 210 2.33 1.62 -13.58
CA LEU A 210 3.56 2.37 -13.40
C LEU A 210 3.39 3.78 -13.92
N THR A 211 3.91 4.75 -13.19
CA THR A 211 3.96 6.15 -13.59
C THR A 211 5.39 6.65 -13.67
N TYR A 212 5.68 7.47 -14.67
CA TYR A 212 6.94 8.17 -14.83
C TYR A 212 6.71 9.68 -14.80
N ASP A 213 7.36 10.36 -13.86
CA ASP A 213 7.38 11.82 -13.74
C ASP A 213 8.84 12.31 -13.80
N PRO A 214 9.28 12.95 -14.90
CA PRO A 214 10.66 13.41 -15.05
C PRO A 214 11.02 14.52 -14.05
N GLN A 215 10.03 15.20 -13.45
CA GLN A 215 10.24 16.26 -12.46
C GLN A 215 10.54 15.71 -11.06
N ASN A 216 10.41 14.40 -10.84
CA ASN A 216 10.84 13.78 -9.59
C ASN A 216 12.38 13.62 -9.55
N PRO A 217 12.97 13.53 -8.35
CA PRO A 217 14.36 13.11 -8.22
C PRO A 217 14.60 11.75 -8.89
N ALA A 218 15.78 11.53 -9.49
CA ALA A 218 16.07 10.37 -10.36
C ALA A 218 15.62 9.01 -9.79
N GLY A 219 15.84 8.75 -8.49
CA GLY A 219 15.45 7.50 -7.84
C GLY A 219 13.94 7.29 -7.62
N TRP A 220 13.12 8.30 -7.94
CA TRP A 220 11.68 8.39 -7.72
C TRP A 220 10.93 8.81 -8.99
N GLN A 221 11.60 8.83 -10.15
CA GLN A 221 10.94 9.14 -11.41
C GLN A 221 9.91 8.08 -11.79
N VAL A 222 10.19 6.81 -11.48
CA VAL A 222 9.22 5.72 -11.66
C VAL A 222 8.62 5.29 -10.33
N GLU A 223 7.30 5.25 -10.27
CA GLU A 223 6.54 4.84 -9.08
C GLU A 223 5.41 3.87 -9.48
N ARG A 224 5.04 2.97 -8.56
CA ARG A 224 3.80 2.19 -8.67
C ARG A 224 2.62 3.05 -8.25
N GLY A 225 1.53 2.93 -8.99
CA GLY A 225 0.28 3.61 -8.69
C GLY A 225 -0.44 3.04 -7.47
N ASN A 226 -1.26 3.86 -6.84
CA ASN A 226 -2.02 3.59 -5.61
C ASN A 226 -3.27 2.71 -5.87
N ILE A 227 -3.11 1.66 -6.68
CA ILE A 227 -4.22 0.88 -7.20
C ILE A 227 -4.86 -0.05 -6.15
N GLY A 228 -4.17 -0.34 -5.05
CA GLY A 228 -4.77 -1.05 -3.92
C GLY A 228 -5.77 -0.17 -3.18
N THR A 229 -5.50 1.12 -3.09
CA THR A 229 -6.46 2.12 -2.59
C THR A 229 -7.65 2.25 -3.53
N ASP A 230 -7.42 2.28 -4.85
CA ASP A 230 -8.49 2.33 -5.85
C ASP A 230 -9.40 1.10 -5.75
N ALA A 231 -8.82 -0.11 -5.65
CA ALA A 231 -9.55 -1.36 -5.50
C ALA A 231 -10.39 -1.39 -4.22
N LEU A 232 -9.80 -1.01 -3.09
CA LEU A 232 -10.51 -1.02 -1.81
C LEU A 232 -11.68 -0.01 -1.80
N ARG A 233 -11.50 1.15 -2.44
CA ARG A 233 -12.57 2.14 -2.63
C ARG A 233 -13.69 1.59 -3.52
N ALA A 234 -13.34 0.94 -4.64
CA ALA A 234 -14.30 0.32 -5.55
C ALA A 234 -15.14 -0.78 -4.87
N GLU A 235 -14.58 -1.47 -3.88
CA GLU A 235 -15.29 -2.47 -3.07
C GLU A 235 -16.15 -1.86 -1.95
N GLY A 236 -16.22 -0.53 -1.83
CA GLY A 236 -16.86 0.15 -0.71
C GLY A 236 -16.12 0.01 0.62
N GLY A 237 -14.87 -0.47 0.59
CA GLY A 237 -14.02 -0.72 1.75
C GLY A 237 -13.32 0.51 2.32
N LEU A 238 -13.40 1.66 1.64
CA LEU A 238 -12.93 2.97 2.13
C LEU A 238 -14.07 3.97 2.05
N GLN A 239 -14.48 4.51 3.20
CA GLN A 239 -15.43 5.62 3.30
C GLN A 239 -14.63 6.90 3.50
N PRO A 240 -14.91 8.01 2.79
CA PRO A 240 -14.13 9.24 2.92
C PRO A 240 -14.14 9.70 4.39
N PRO A 241 -12.97 10.10 4.93
CA PRO A 241 -12.86 10.35 6.34
C PRO A 241 -13.64 11.61 6.72
N ALA A 242 -14.40 11.55 7.81
CA ALA A 242 -14.99 12.75 8.39
C ALA A 242 -13.87 13.74 8.74
N ALA A 243 -13.88 14.92 8.12
CA ALA A 243 -12.76 15.88 8.10
C ALA A 243 -12.30 16.39 9.48
N ASN A 244 -13.03 16.09 10.55
CA ASN A 244 -12.94 16.77 11.84
C ASN A 244 -12.14 16.03 12.93
N ALA A 245 -11.57 14.86 12.64
CA ALA A 245 -10.84 14.06 13.64
C ALA A 245 -9.46 13.59 13.13
N LYS A 246 -8.51 14.52 12.96
CA LYS A 246 -7.13 14.16 12.57
C LYS A 246 -6.27 13.86 13.79
N ARG A 247 -5.55 12.75 13.79
CA ARG A 247 -4.56 12.41 14.83
C ARG A 247 -3.34 11.73 14.25
N ILE A 248 -2.22 11.78 14.97
CA ILE A 248 -1.00 11.02 14.63
C ILE A 248 -0.65 10.19 15.85
N GLU A 249 -0.54 8.88 15.66
CA GLU A 249 -0.09 7.92 16.64
C GLU A 249 1.34 7.48 16.28
N ILE A 250 2.20 7.41 17.29
CA ILE A 250 3.58 6.93 17.14
C ILE A 250 3.78 5.80 18.14
N ASP A 251 3.96 4.59 17.63
CA ASP A 251 4.29 3.44 18.45
C ASP A 251 5.82 3.32 18.56
N LEU A 252 6.35 3.65 19.75
CA LEU A 252 7.78 3.57 20.01
C LEU A 252 8.29 2.11 20.04
N SER A 253 7.44 1.14 20.34
CA SER A 253 7.83 -0.27 20.36
C SER A 253 7.93 -0.84 18.95
N GLU A 254 7.02 -0.44 18.06
CA GLU A 254 7.02 -0.84 16.65
C GLU A 254 7.90 0.05 15.77
N GLN A 255 8.37 1.20 16.28
CA GLN A 255 9.03 2.23 15.50
C GLN A 255 8.20 2.64 14.27
N TRP A 256 6.91 2.94 14.52
CA TRP A 256 5.95 3.22 13.46
C TRP A 256 5.10 4.45 13.77
N LEU A 257 4.82 5.25 12.74
CA LEU A 257 3.88 6.36 12.77
C LEU A 257 2.65 6.02 11.95
N ARG A 258 1.47 6.38 12.46
CA ARG A 258 0.18 6.30 11.77
C ARG A 258 -0.55 7.64 11.93
N ALA A 259 -0.86 8.31 10.84
CA ALA A 259 -1.71 9.48 10.82
C ALA A 259 -3.10 9.11 10.33
N TYR A 260 -4.12 9.62 11.01
CA TYR A 260 -5.51 9.32 10.78
C TYR A 260 -6.30 10.57 10.39
N ALA A 261 -7.36 10.37 9.60
CA ALA A 261 -8.49 11.28 9.50
C ALA A 261 -9.76 10.48 9.85
N GLY A 262 -10.45 10.87 10.92
CA GLY A 262 -11.43 9.97 11.54
C GLY A 262 -10.72 8.72 12.08
N ASP A 263 -11.25 7.56 11.70
CA ASP A 263 -10.68 6.25 12.00
C ASP A 263 -9.86 5.67 10.83
N GLU A 264 -9.79 6.39 9.71
CA GLU A 264 -9.01 5.98 8.55
C GLU A 264 -7.55 6.38 8.71
N VAL A 265 -6.63 5.43 8.55
CA VAL A 265 -5.19 5.73 8.39
C VAL A 265 -5.00 6.39 7.02
N VAL A 266 -4.66 7.67 7.02
CA VAL A 266 -4.41 8.43 5.79
C VAL A 266 -2.94 8.51 5.42
N TYR A 267 -2.04 8.25 6.38
CA TYR A 267 -0.60 8.17 6.17
C TYR A 267 0.01 7.26 7.22
N ASP A 268 0.97 6.43 6.86
CA ASP A 268 1.79 5.71 7.81
C ASP A 268 3.24 5.64 7.31
N ALA A 269 4.17 5.50 8.24
CA ALA A 269 5.57 5.39 7.89
C ALA A 269 6.35 4.72 9.03
N PRO A 270 7.37 3.91 8.72
CA PRO A 270 8.37 3.55 9.71
C PRO A 270 9.04 4.84 10.20
N VAL A 271 9.37 4.90 11.49
CA VAL A 271 10.09 6.02 12.10
C VAL A 271 11.39 5.55 12.74
N SER A 272 12.27 6.50 13.05
CA SER A 272 13.45 6.30 13.89
C SER A 272 13.34 7.29 15.04
N THR A 273 12.98 6.81 16.21
CA THR A 273 12.77 7.64 17.41
C THR A 273 14.09 7.77 18.18
N GLY A 274 14.20 8.76 19.08
CA GLY A 274 15.48 9.06 19.73
C GLY A 274 16.06 7.90 20.55
N ARG A 275 17.38 7.72 20.48
CA ARG A 275 18.19 6.77 21.27
C ARG A 275 18.05 6.94 22.78
N ASP A 276 18.52 5.91 23.48
CA ASP A 276 18.69 5.94 24.92
C ASP A 276 19.54 7.15 25.34
N GLY A 277 19.05 7.90 26.34
CA GLY A 277 19.61 9.20 26.75
C GLY A 277 19.03 10.41 26.00
N PHE A 278 18.39 10.20 24.85
CA PHE A 278 17.71 11.20 24.01
C PHE A 278 16.27 10.77 23.67
N ASN A 279 15.64 10.06 24.60
CA ASN A 279 14.37 9.37 24.38
C ASN A 279 13.25 10.30 23.88
N THR A 280 12.52 9.85 22.86
CA THR A 280 11.26 10.49 22.47
C THR A 280 10.24 10.39 23.61
N PRO A 281 9.65 11.52 24.06
CA PRO A 281 8.72 11.53 25.19
C PRO A 281 7.43 10.78 24.84
N ARG A 282 6.91 10.00 25.78
CA ARG A 282 5.60 9.34 25.69
C ARG A 282 4.50 10.29 26.18
N GLY A 283 3.34 10.27 25.53
CA GLY A 283 2.17 11.04 25.95
C GLY A 283 1.31 11.50 24.77
N THR A 284 0.30 12.30 25.10
CA THR A 284 -0.57 12.95 24.11
C THR A 284 -0.12 14.39 23.93
N PHE A 285 0.22 14.75 22.71
CA PHE A 285 0.72 16.08 22.36
C PHE A 285 -0.12 16.73 21.27
N LYS A 286 0.04 18.05 21.13
CA LYS A 286 -0.51 18.81 20.00
C LYS A 286 0.63 19.37 19.17
N ILE A 287 0.53 19.21 17.85
CA ILE A 287 1.44 19.91 16.94
C ILE A 287 1.16 21.41 17.08
N TYR A 288 2.16 22.17 17.52
CA TYR A 288 2.02 23.61 17.74
C TYR A 288 2.72 24.45 16.67
N SER A 289 3.63 23.87 15.89
CA SER A 289 4.24 24.54 14.73
C SER A 289 4.56 23.56 13.61
N LYS A 290 4.50 24.04 12.37
CA LYS A 290 4.78 23.27 11.16
C LYS A 290 5.65 24.10 10.21
N TYR A 291 6.65 23.47 9.62
CA TYR A 291 7.54 24.07 8.64
C TYR A 291 7.70 23.14 7.44
N PRO A 292 7.51 23.60 6.20
CA PRO A 292 7.81 22.81 5.02
C PRO A 292 9.30 22.42 4.94
N ILE A 293 10.21 23.33 5.30
CA ILE A 293 11.66 23.14 5.39
C ILE A 293 12.18 23.93 6.59
N LYS A 294 13.13 23.39 7.37
CA LYS A 294 13.75 24.09 8.50
C LYS A 294 15.17 23.57 8.79
N THR A 295 16.13 24.45 9.04
CA THR A 295 17.39 24.08 9.70
C THR A 295 17.11 23.77 11.18
N MET A 296 17.38 22.53 11.61
CA MET A 296 17.23 22.10 12.99
C MET A 296 18.57 22.09 13.71
N ARG A 297 18.67 22.84 14.80
CA ARG A 297 19.88 22.96 15.61
C ARG A 297 19.55 22.82 17.09
N GLY A 298 20.48 22.31 17.87
CA GLY A 298 20.27 22.10 19.30
C GLY A 298 21.55 21.69 20.02
N SER A 299 21.46 21.66 21.35
CA SER A 299 22.49 21.10 22.20
C SER A 299 21.84 20.42 23.39
N LEU A 300 22.16 19.15 23.61
CA LEU A 300 21.56 18.32 24.65
C LEU A 300 22.55 17.23 25.06
N GLY A 301 22.69 16.96 26.36
CA GLY A 301 23.55 15.89 26.86
C GLY A 301 25.04 16.07 26.57
N GLY A 302 25.51 17.30 26.32
CA GLY A 302 26.90 17.58 25.92
C GLY A 302 27.16 17.44 24.42
N GLU A 303 26.15 17.10 23.63
CA GLU A 303 26.23 17.00 22.18
C GLU A 303 25.52 18.19 21.53
N SER A 304 26.09 18.70 20.44
CA SER A 304 25.52 19.78 19.63
C SER A 304 25.33 19.32 18.19
N TRP A 305 24.24 19.75 17.56
CA TRP A 305 23.94 19.42 16.17
C TRP A 305 23.37 20.61 15.43
N GLU A 306 23.60 20.62 14.11
CA GLU A 306 22.95 21.50 13.15
C GLU A 306 22.72 20.70 11.86
N VAL A 307 21.46 20.56 11.47
CA VAL A 307 21.04 19.83 10.27
C VAL A 307 20.26 20.80 9.38
N PRO A 308 20.79 21.19 8.22
CA PRO A 308 20.11 22.09 7.29
C PRO A 308 18.99 21.37 6.53
N ASP A 309 18.04 22.18 6.04
CA ASP A 309 17.00 21.78 5.08
C ASP A 309 16.15 20.57 5.46
N VAL A 310 15.84 20.41 6.74
CA VAL A 310 15.00 19.31 7.23
C VAL A 310 13.56 19.50 6.75
N PRO A 311 13.00 18.58 5.95
CA PRO A 311 11.66 18.73 5.38
C PRO A 311 10.56 18.35 6.38
N HIS A 312 9.39 18.99 6.24
CA HIS A 312 8.14 18.68 6.93
C HIS A 312 8.22 18.64 8.47
N ALA A 313 9.01 19.55 9.08
CA ALA A 313 9.16 19.61 10.52
C ALA A 313 7.85 20.04 11.23
N MET A 314 7.36 19.20 12.16
CA MET A 314 6.16 19.42 12.96
C MET A 314 6.49 19.26 14.46
N PHE A 315 6.60 20.36 15.18
CA PHE A 315 6.97 20.35 16.61
C PHE A 315 5.76 20.10 17.49
N PHE A 316 5.95 19.28 18.52
CA PHE A 316 4.88 18.87 19.44
C PHE A 316 5.26 18.91 20.92
N ASN A 317 6.55 18.95 21.27
CA ASN A 317 7.00 19.08 22.66
C ASN A 317 8.41 19.70 22.75
N GLY A 318 8.52 20.99 23.07
CA GLY A 318 9.82 21.67 23.11
C GLY A 318 10.59 21.53 21.79
N ALA A 319 11.84 21.07 21.82
CA ALA A 319 12.61 20.84 20.60
C ALA A 319 12.24 19.55 19.84
N VAL A 320 11.31 18.73 20.35
CA VAL A 320 10.93 17.45 19.74
C VAL A 320 9.92 17.66 18.61
N ALA A 321 10.22 17.08 17.45
CA ALA A 321 9.43 17.21 16.23
C ALA A 321 9.35 15.90 15.43
N LEU A 322 8.30 15.77 14.64
CA LEU A 322 8.24 14.89 13.48
C LEU A 322 8.90 15.59 12.29
N HIS A 323 9.69 14.90 11.49
CA HIS A 323 10.29 15.47 10.28
C HIS A 323 10.74 14.36 9.32
N GLY A 324 11.04 14.72 8.06
CA GLY A 324 11.76 13.81 7.16
C GLY A 324 13.25 13.77 7.52
N ALA A 325 13.88 12.62 7.34
CA ALA A 325 15.32 12.44 7.58
C ALA A 325 15.99 11.88 6.32
N TYR A 326 16.85 12.69 5.70
CA TYR A 326 17.57 12.30 4.46
C TYR A 326 18.94 11.66 4.73
N TRP A 327 19.42 11.72 5.97
CA TRP A 327 20.77 11.31 6.36
C TRP A 327 20.89 9.84 6.77
N HIS A 328 19.78 9.12 6.92
CA HIS A 328 19.79 7.67 7.17
C HIS A 328 18.49 7.02 6.68
N ASN A 329 18.50 5.69 6.55
CA ASN A 329 17.34 4.88 6.14
C ASN A 329 16.92 3.82 7.18
N GLN A 330 17.37 3.93 8.44
CA GLN A 330 17.16 2.92 9.50
C GLN A 330 15.75 2.92 10.13
N PHE A 331 14.76 3.46 9.44
CA PHE A 331 13.39 3.57 9.95
C PHE A 331 12.77 2.19 10.20
N GLY A 332 12.04 2.03 11.31
CA GLY A 332 11.34 0.78 11.62
C GLY A 332 12.25 -0.39 12.02
N THR A 333 13.58 -0.19 12.05
CA THR A 333 14.56 -1.24 12.37
C THR A 333 14.76 -1.45 13.87
N GLY A 334 14.29 -0.51 14.70
CA GLY A 334 14.60 -0.49 16.13
C GLY A 334 15.93 0.19 16.46
N ALA A 335 16.75 0.52 15.46
CA ALA A 335 17.89 1.42 15.65
C ALA A 335 17.35 2.80 16.09
N ARG A 336 17.92 3.34 17.16
CA ARG A 336 17.53 4.62 17.75
C ARG A 336 18.73 5.51 17.91
#